data_AF-A0A4P9Z3I9-F1
#
_entry.id   AF-A0A4P9Z3I9-F1
#
_cell.length_a   1.000
_cell.length_b   1.000
_cell.length_c   1.000
_cell.angle_alpha   90.00
_cell.angle_beta   90.00
_cell.angle_gamma   90.00
#
_symmetry.space_group_name_H-M   'P 1'
#
loop_
_entity.id
_entity.type
_entity.pdbx_description
1 polymer ?
#
loop_
_entity_poly.entity_id
_entity_poly.type
_entity_poly.pdbx_seq_one_letter_code
_entity_poly.pdbx_strand_id
1 'polypeptide(L)'
;MSDLSDNTREYNLPVLFYTFCGVLNSIYVLDLGIFLYISRTELPLQHRGRFLTCIHVLGSIIFSVATFVPLPYRSSFSCDAYYWLFSIGVTLWTTSLALKFWRLIWLYELNRGRLATEQEKQQQIRRLSLQHYDGNNGNNGGNGDNGDNHQPSASDRDEPSQSASTVASSRATPGSLPQNVPLPLSHALSVDLLREEEATARQQLFHPTHCGIQADVLALILDTPQKLCHRSREVQRPTALEDSQMHRLTRKLVAIKVLRPQYHVYVVAFILLVSVVFSIGIVLLSSNLSTSPGLPLSDCANEWPIFLPNIVMSFFFICIFPAIGAIIWYTTDAYGIRNEFIIQAIVGMLGMIIFLLLLYVEGDGWIRARHHFPPVIVPEIVRIVSHVMTVAWPVFYLLYERHLLERKRRRTSAELAELLSKSISSDENAFEVFLEALDNREFLRKVGKLDMSGAAIIATAKQSPSSSSSMPIRLSNRHPARSSEIARDNRPASPTQNEIEEVHAAEDTGSAQDAALLAQELVKLYREYIIPYSPNELNITCNCREALVQAYEQERLTFESFEPARYEILQLVFQNTWPRMLRSELR
;
A
#
# COMPACT_ATOMS: atom_id res chain seq x y z
N MET A 1 -59.54 -18.36 -24.88
CA MET A 1 -59.40 -18.13 -23.43
C MET A 1 -57.97 -17.65 -23.19
N SER A 2 -57.66 -16.46 -23.69
CA SER A 2 -56.35 -16.20 -24.30
C SER A 2 -56.00 -14.70 -24.44
N ASP A 3 -56.80 -13.80 -23.87
CA ASP A 3 -56.87 -12.39 -24.30
C ASP A 3 -56.98 -11.39 -23.12
N LEU A 4 -56.66 -11.81 -21.90
CA LEU A 4 -57.15 -11.12 -20.68
C LEU A 4 -56.15 -11.00 -19.50
N SER A 5 -54.84 -11.07 -19.74
CA SER A 5 -53.86 -10.91 -18.63
C SER A 5 -52.51 -10.21 -18.90
N ASP A 6 -52.10 -9.92 -20.15
CA ASP A 6 -50.77 -9.31 -20.39
C ASP A 6 -50.73 -7.78 -20.31
N ASN A 7 -51.83 -7.08 -20.66
CA ASN A 7 -51.88 -5.61 -20.70
C ASN A 7 -51.56 -4.89 -19.37
N THR A 8 -51.47 -5.59 -18.23
CA THR A 8 -51.10 -4.98 -16.93
C THR A 8 -49.65 -5.20 -16.52
N ARG A 9 -48.81 -5.88 -17.32
CA ARG A 9 -47.40 -6.14 -17.00
C ARG A 9 -46.38 -5.22 -17.68
N GLU A 10 -46.69 -4.61 -18.83
CA GLU A 10 -45.72 -3.80 -19.57
C GLU A 10 -45.36 -2.47 -18.88
N TYR A 11 -46.30 -1.87 -18.14
CA TYR A 11 -46.30 -0.44 -17.79
C TYR A 11 -45.17 0.07 -16.85
N ASN A 12 -44.32 -0.79 -16.30
CA ASN A 12 -43.24 -0.37 -15.38
C ASN A 12 -41.81 -0.68 -15.87
N LEU A 13 -41.62 -1.48 -16.93
CA LEU A 13 -40.28 -1.89 -17.35
C LEU A 13 -39.37 -0.72 -17.78
N PRO A 14 -39.85 0.31 -18.51
CA PRO A 14 -39.06 1.52 -18.79
C PRO A 14 -38.61 2.26 -17.54
N VAL A 15 -39.52 2.44 -16.58
CA VAL A 15 -39.26 3.17 -15.32
C VAL A 15 -38.16 2.47 -14.52
N LEU A 16 -38.16 1.14 -14.48
CA LEU A 16 -37.12 0.34 -13.83
C LEU A 16 -35.75 0.54 -14.48
N PHE A 17 -35.65 0.52 -15.82
CA PHE A 17 -34.38 0.79 -16.51
C PHE A 17 -33.86 2.22 -16.26
N TYR A 18 -34.73 3.23 -16.29
CA TYR A 18 -34.33 4.61 -15.98
C TYR A 18 -33.90 4.79 -14.52
N THR A 19 -34.64 4.19 -13.59
CA THR A 19 -34.29 4.23 -12.16
C THR A 19 -32.96 3.54 -11.90
N PHE A 20 -32.74 2.36 -12.49
CA PHE A 20 -31.49 1.63 -12.35
C PHE A 20 -30.30 2.40 -12.92
N CYS A 21 -30.40 2.90 -14.16
CA CYS A 21 -29.37 3.70 -14.81
C CYS A 21 -29.07 5.00 -14.02
N GLY A 22 -30.10 5.69 -13.54
CA GLY A 22 -29.98 6.91 -12.74
C GLY A 22 -29.28 6.67 -11.39
N VAL A 23 -29.68 5.63 -10.65
CA VAL A 23 -29.04 5.23 -9.39
C VAL A 23 -27.59 4.82 -9.63
N LEU A 24 -27.34 3.99 -10.65
CA LEU A 24 -26.01 3.45 -10.94
C LEU A 24 -25.02 4.57 -11.34
N ASN A 25 -25.44 5.51 -12.18
CA ASN A 25 -24.62 6.65 -12.56
C ASN A 25 -24.44 7.64 -11.40
N SER A 26 -25.42 7.77 -10.51
CA SER A 26 -25.29 8.57 -9.27
C SER A 26 -24.24 7.99 -8.34
N ILE A 27 -24.20 6.66 -8.16
CA ILE A 27 -23.15 5.96 -7.40
C ILE A 27 -21.77 6.27 -8.00
N TYR A 28 -21.62 6.27 -9.32
CA TYR A 28 -20.33 6.56 -9.96
C TYR A 28 -19.85 8.00 -9.76
N VAL A 29 -20.75 8.97 -9.76
CA VAL A 29 -20.42 10.37 -9.45
C VAL A 29 -20.04 10.53 -7.97
N LEU A 30 -20.73 9.85 -7.06
CA LEU A 30 -20.43 9.86 -5.62
C LEU A 30 -19.07 9.20 -5.33
N ASP A 31 -18.82 7.99 -5.86
CA ASP A 31 -17.54 7.28 -5.72
C ASP A 31 -16.38 8.09 -6.30
N LEU A 32 -16.57 8.73 -7.45
CA LEU A 32 -15.56 9.62 -8.03
C LEU A 32 -15.32 10.84 -7.14
N GLY A 33 -16.36 11.43 -6.56
CA GLY A 33 -16.25 12.55 -5.62
C GLY A 33 -15.44 12.17 -4.38
N ILE A 34 -15.75 11.02 -3.77
CA ILE A 34 -15.05 10.48 -2.59
C ILE A 34 -13.60 10.14 -2.95
N PHE A 35 -13.36 9.43 -4.07
CA PHE A 35 -12.02 9.12 -4.57
C PHE A 35 -11.19 10.39 -4.78
N LEU A 36 -11.75 11.40 -5.46
CA LEU A 36 -11.05 12.66 -5.72
C LEU A 36 -10.77 13.44 -4.44
N TYR A 37 -11.70 13.46 -3.47
CA TYR A 37 -11.52 14.08 -2.17
C TYR A 37 -10.38 13.41 -1.38
N ILE A 38 -10.44 12.10 -1.12
CA ILE A 38 -9.44 11.38 -0.33
C ILE A 38 -8.07 11.36 -1.06
N SER A 39 -8.06 11.34 -2.40
CA SER A 39 -6.81 11.46 -3.17
C SER A 39 -6.09 12.80 -2.97
N ARG A 40 -6.69 13.83 -2.36
CA ARG A 40 -5.99 15.07 -2.01
C ARG A 40 -5.01 14.86 -0.85
N THR A 41 -5.39 14.08 0.16
CA THR A 41 -4.54 13.80 1.33
C THR A 41 -3.68 12.55 1.13
N GLU A 42 -4.22 11.50 0.50
CA GLU A 42 -3.60 10.17 0.51
C GLU A 42 -2.68 9.90 -0.69
N LEU A 43 -1.38 9.80 -0.43
CA LEU A 43 -0.34 9.54 -1.44
C LEU A 43 -0.62 8.26 -2.30
N PRO A 44 -1.07 7.12 -1.75
CA PRO A 44 -1.37 5.92 -2.55
C PRO A 44 -2.42 6.16 -3.65
N LEU A 45 -3.43 6.98 -3.37
CA LEU A 45 -4.47 7.34 -4.35
C LEU A 45 -3.96 8.37 -5.38
N GLN A 46 -3.00 9.23 -5.03
CA GLN A 46 -2.35 10.13 -5.99
C GLN A 46 -1.58 9.35 -7.08
N HIS A 47 -0.86 8.29 -6.69
CA HIS A 47 -0.12 7.45 -7.62
C HIS A 47 -1.02 6.65 -8.59
N ARG A 48 -2.28 6.41 -8.24
CA ARG A 48 -3.30 5.75 -9.08
C ARG A 48 -3.83 6.63 -10.23
N GLY A 49 -3.66 7.96 -10.16
CA GLY A 49 -3.79 8.85 -11.32
C GLY A 49 -5.20 9.41 -11.59
N ARG A 50 -5.60 10.42 -10.80
CA ARG A 50 -6.90 11.12 -10.84
C ARG A 50 -7.53 11.27 -12.24
N PHE A 51 -6.81 11.82 -13.23
CA PHE A 51 -7.31 12.04 -14.60
C PHE A 51 -7.85 10.76 -15.26
N LEU A 52 -7.09 9.66 -15.21
CA LEU A 52 -7.53 8.40 -15.82
C LEU A 52 -8.73 7.80 -15.09
N THR A 53 -8.87 8.04 -13.78
CA THR A 53 -10.09 7.67 -13.04
C THR A 53 -11.29 8.52 -13.44
N CYS A 54 -11.14 9.82 -13.68
CA CYS A 54 -12.22 10.66 -14.23
C CYS A 54 -12.67 10.19 -15.62
N ILE A 55 -11.73 9.92 -16.53
CA ILE A 55 -12.05 9.39 -17.88
C ILE A 55 -12.73 8.01 -17.79
N HIS A 56 -12.29 7.16 -16.86
CA HIS A 56 -12.88 5.84 -16.62
C HIS A 56 -14.35 5.92 -16.17
N VAL A 57 -14.65 6.82 -15.23
CA VAL A 57 -16.02 7.06 -14.74
C VAL A 57 -16.88 7.73 -15.82
N LEU A 58 -16.34 8.69 -16.57
CA LEU A 58 -17.06 9.33 -17.68
C LEU A 58 -17.43 8.31 -18.77
N GLY A 59 -16.48 7.49 -19.22
CA GLY A 59 -16.74 6.40 -20.16
C GLY A 59 -17.76 5.39 -19.61
N SER A 60 -17.69 5.09 -18.31
CA SER A 60 -18.63 4.20 -17.63
C SER A 60 -20.06 4.74 -17.61
N ILE A 61 -20.25 6.03 -17.35
CA ILE A 61 -21.55 6.71 -17.38
C ILE A 61 -22.10 6.76 -18.82
N ILE A 62 -21.26 7.11 -19.80
CA ILE A 62 -21.66 7.16 -21.22
C ILE A 62 -22.08 5.77 -21.71
N PHE A 63 -21.36 4.71 -21.36
CA PHE A 63 -21.72 3.33 -21.72
C PHE A 63 -23.01 2.85 -21.02
N SER A 64 -23.18 3.15 -19.73
CA SER A 64 -24.40 2.87 -18.95
C SER A 64 -25.63 3.56 -19.57
N VAL A 65 -25.49 4.83 -19.95
CA VAL A 65 -26.52 5.59 -20.69
C VAL A 65 -26.80 4.94 -22.06
N ALA A 66 -25.77 4.65 -22.86
CA ALA A 66 -25.90 3.98 -24.15
C ALA A 66 -26.59 2.61 -24.05
N THR A 67 -26.39 1.89 -22.94
CA THR A 67 -26.95 0.56 -22.70
C THR A 67 -28.40 0.61 -22.24
N PHE A 68 -28.73 1.40 -21.21
CA PHE A 68 -30.04 1.33 -20.57
C PHE A 68 -31.10 2.28 -21.13
N VAL A 69 -30.72 3.47 -21.61
CA VAL A 69 -31.67 4.46 -22.12
C VAL A 69 -32.39 4.00 -23.40
N PRO A 70 -31.75 3.26 -24.33
CA PRO A 70 -32.42 2.82 -25.57
C PRO A 70 -33.27 1.56 -25.43
N LEU A 71 -33.06 0.73 -24.42
CA LEU A 71 -33.83 -0.53 -24.22
C LEU A 71 -35.35 -0.34 -24.23
N PRO A 72 -35.94 0.60 -23.47
CA PRO A 72 -37.39 0.84 -23.52
C PRO A 72 -37.88 1.58 -24.77
N TYR A 73 -36.99 2.23 -25.52
CA TYR A 73 -37.30 2.97 -26.76
C TYR A 73 -36.72 2.30 -27.99
N ARG A 74 -36.61 0.96 -28.01
CA ARG A 74 -35.93 0.22 -29.09
C ARG A 74 -36.53 0.46 -30.49
N SER A 75 -37.80 0.87 -30.56
CA SER A 75 -38.50 1.21 -31.81
C SER A 75 -38.35 2.68 -32.27
N SER A 76 -37.81 3.57 -31.43
CA SER A 76 -37.73 5.02 -31.71
C SER A 76 -36.39 5.69 -31.39
N PHE A 77 -35.46 4.97 -30.75
CA PHE A 77 -34.12 5.47 -30.45
C PHE A 77 -33.23 5.38 -31.70
N SER A 78 -32.62 6.51 -32.10
CA SER A 78 -31.71 6.58 -33.26
C SER A 78 -30.56 5.58 -33.12
N CYS A 79 -30.42 4.74 -34.14
CA CYS A 79 -29.30 3.80 -34.27
C CYS A 79 -27.94 4.51 -34.24
N ASP A 80 -27.81 5.67 -34.91
CA ASP A 80 -26.59 6.47 -34.91
C ASP A 80 -26.25 6.92 -33.48
N ALA A 81 -27.21 7.48 -32.76
CA ALA A 81 -27.01 7.91 -31.37
C ALA A 81 -26.58 6.75 -30.47
N TYR A 82 -27.12 5.55 -30.68
CA TYR A 82 -26.69 4.35 -29.96
C TYR A 82 -25.24 3.99 -30.30
N TYR A 83 -24.91 3.85 -31.59
CA TYR A 83 -23.58 3.50 -32.05
C TYR A 83 -22.51 4.49 -31.57
N TRP A 84 -22.79 5.78 -31.66
CA TRP A 84 -21.89 6.86 -31.21
C TRP A 84 -21.66 6.83 -29.70
N LEU A 85 -22.73 6.76 -28.88
CA LEU A 85 -22.59 6.72 -27.42
C LEU A 85 -21.91 5.42 -26.97
N PHE A 86 -22.23 4.28 -27.58
CA PHE A 86 -21.59 3.00 -27.30
C PHE A 86 -20.10 3.01 -27.67
N SER A 87 -19.74 3.45 -28.88
CA SER A 87 -18.35 3.56 -29.35
C SER A 87 -17.50 4.47 -28.46
N ILE A 88 -18.01 5.66 -28.12
CA ILE A 88 -17.33 6.61 -27.23
C ILE A 88 -17.21 6.05 -25.81
N GLY A 89 -18.30 5.45 -25.27
CA GLY A 89 -18.31 4.84 -23.93
C GLY A 89 -17.30 3.70 -23.81
N VAL A 90 -17.33 2.72 -24.72
CA VAL A 90 -16.36 1.62 -24.81
C VAL A 90 -14.94 2.15 -24.95
N THR A 91 -14.70 3.11 -25.85
CA THR A 91 -13.35 3.66 -26.06
C THR A 91 -12.81 4.33 -24.79
N LEU A 92 -13.58 5.23 -24.16
CA LEU A 92 -13.17 5.91 -22.92
C LEU A 92 -12.92 4.91 -21.78
N TRP A 93 -13.80 3.92 -21.61
CA TRP A 93 -13.72 2.90 -20.58
C TRP A 93 -12.49 1.99 -20.78
N THR A 94 -12.32 1.39 -21.95
CA THR A 94 -11.22 0.45 -22.24
C THR A 94 -9.85 1.14 -22.33
N THR A 95 -9.75 2.34 -22.92
CA THR A 95 -8.47 3.06 -23.02
C THR A 95 -8.00 3.62 -21.68
N SER A 96 -8.90 4.11 -20.83
CA SER A 96 -8.54 4.55 -19.47
C SER A 96 -8.03 3.40 -18.62
N LEU A 97 -8.60 2.20 -18.78
CA LEU A 97 -8.06 0.97 -18.19
C LEU A 97 -6.67 0.65 -18.73
N ALA A 98 -6.52 0.47 -20.05
CA ALA A 98 -5.23 0.14 -20.66
C ALA A 98 -4.12 1.12 -20.22
N LEU A 99 -4.42 2.41 -20.13
CA LEU A 99 -3.48 3.44 -19.69
C LEU A 99 -3.23 3.48 -18.16
N LYS A 100 -4.18 3.06 -17.32
CA LYS A 100 -3.93 2.83 -15.88
C LYS A 100 -2.87 1.72 -15.70
N PHE A 101 -2.93 0.66 -16.51
CA PHE A 101 -1.99 -0.47 -16.41
C PHE A 101 -0.66 -0.21 -17.12
N TRP A 102 -0.67 0.51 -18.25
CA TRP A 102 0.55 1.04 -18.88
C TRP A 102 1.33 1.97 -17.93
N ARG A 103 0.62 2.83 -17.19
CA ARG A 103 1.16 3.66 -16.09
C ARG A 103 1.78 2.80 -14.98
N LEU A 104 1.13 1.70 -14.58
CA LEU A 104 1.65 0.80 -13.55
C LEU A 104 2.98 0.18 -13.98
N ILE A 105 3.07 -0.34 -15.20
CA ILE A 105 4.30 -0.94 -15.75
C ILE A 105 5.44 0.07 -15.74
N TRP A 106 5.19 1.31 -16.17
CA TRP A 106 6.21 2.37 -16.12
C TRP A 106 6.63 2.75 -14.71
N LEU A 107 5.68 2.89 -13.77
CA LEU A 107 5.98 3.17 -12.36
C LEU A 107 6.73 2.01 -11.70
N TYR A 108 6.43 0.76 -12.05
CA TYR A 108 7.16 -0.41 -11.59
C TYR A 108 8.60 -0.37 -12.09
N GLU A 109 8.85 -0.24 -13.39
CA GLU A 109 10.21 -0.22 -13.95
C GLU A 109 11.03 0.99 -13.49
N LEU A 110 10.42 2.16 -13.32
CA LEU A 110 11.11 3.34 -12.76
C LEU A 110 11.48 3.14 -11.28
N ASN A 111 10.61 2.50 -10.49
CA ASN A 111 10.89 2.18 -9.09
C ASN A 111 11.72 0.90 -8.91
N ARG A 112 11.88 0.05 -9.93
CA ARG A 112 12.52 -1.28 -9.84
C ARG A 112 13.94 -1.21 -9.27
N GLY A 113 14.72 -0.20 -9.66
CA GLY A 113 16.04 0.05 -9.09
C GLY A 113 16.00 0.40 -7.60
N ARG A 114 15.08 1.30 -7.20
CA ARG A 114 14.87 1.67 -5.80
C ARG A 114 14.38 0.50 -4.95
N LEU A 115 13.42 -0.28 -5.47
CA LEU A 115 12.88 -1.47 -4.81
C LEU A 115 13.96 -2.55 -4.62
N ALA A 116 14.85 -2.73 -5.59
CA ALA A 116 16.00 -3.62 -5.44
C ALA A 116 16.94 -3.16 -4.31
N THR A 117 17.30 -1.88 -4.26
CA THR A 117 18.12 -1.32 -3.17
C THR A 117 17.42 -1.37 -1.80
N GLU A 118 16.09 -1.18 -1.74
CA GLU A 118 15.34 -1.32 -0.48
C GLU A 118 15.23 -2.79 -0.03
N GLN A 119 15.09 -3.75 -0.96
CA GLN A 119 15.15 -5.19 -0.67
C GLN A 119 16.54 -5.62 -0.21
N GLU A 120 17.60 -5.13 -0.86
CA GLU A 120 18.99 -5.39 -0.48
C GLU A 120 19.27 -4.88 0.94
N LYS A 121 18.87 -3.64 1.25
CA LYS A 121 18.94 -3.08 2.61
C LYS A 121 18.16 -3.91 3.63
N GLN A 122 16.96 -4.39 3.30
CA GLN A 122 16.19 -5.28 4.19
C GLN A 122 16.88 -6.63 4.40
N GLN A 123 17.50 -7.21 3.37
CA GLN A 123 18.29 -8.45 3.51
C GLN A 123 19.55 -8.21 4.35
N GLN A 124 20.25 -7.08 4.17
CA GLN A 124 21.41 -6.71 4.97
C GLN A 124 21.05 -6.53 6.45
N ILE A 125 19.97 -5.79 6.76
CA ILE A 125 19.44 -5.66 8.13
C ILE A 125 19.09 -7.04 8.70
N ARG A 126 18.47 -7.94 7.93
CA ARG A 126 18.13 -9.29 8.39
C ARG A 126 19.37 -10.15 8.68
N ARG A 127 20.45 -10.01 7.89
CA ARG A 127 21.73 -10.69 8.16
C ARG A 127 22.38 -10.16 9.44
N LEU A 128 22.42 -8.83 9.62
CA LEU A 128 22.97 -8.21 10.82
C LEU A 128 22.19 -8.61 12.09
N SER A 129 20.85 -8.69 12.02
CA SER A 129 20.04 -9.15 13.16
C SER A 129 20.28 -10.62 13.54
N LEU A 130 20.66 -11.48 12.58
CA LEU A 130 21.02 -12.87 12.87
C LEU A 130 22.43 -12.96 13.47
N GLN A 131 23.40 -12.26 12.89
CA GLN A 131 24.78 -12.22 13.41
C GLN A 131 24.86 -11.68 14.85
N HIS A 132 23.99 -10.73 15.21
CA HIS A 132 23.94 -10.22 16.59
C HIS A 132 23.28 -11.20 17.57
N TYR A 133 22.32 -12.00 17.11
CA TYR A 133 21.69 -13.07 17.90
C TYR A 133 22.68 -14.22 18.18
N ASP A 134 23.36 -14.70 17.13
CA ASP A 134 24.34 -15.78 17.24
C ASP A 134 25.54 -15.36 18.12
N GLY A 135 26.02 -14.12 17.96
CA GLY A 135 27.15 -13.58 18.72
C GLY A 135 26.90 -13.45 20.23
N ASN A 136 25.67 -13.16 20.65
CA ASN A 136 25.34 -13.01 22.07
C ASN A 136 25.21 -14.37 22.79
N ASN A 137 24.86 -15.43 22.06
CA ASN A 137 24.66 -16.76 22.64
C ASN A 137 25.99 -17.53 22.82
N GLY A 138 27.05 -17.16 22.10
CA GLY A 138 28.34 -17.85 22.14
C GLY A 138 29.17 -17.65 23.42
N ASN A 139 28.97 -16.56 24.16
CA ASN A 139 29.86 -16.18 25.27
C ASN A 139 29.50 -16.78 26.65
N ASN A 140 28.30 -17.35 26.82
CA ASN A 140 27.87 -17.92 28.11
C ASN A 140 28.20 -19.43 28.27
N GLY A 141 28.76 -20.09 27.25
CA GLY A 141 29.16 -21.51 27.33
C GLY A 141 30.51 -21.78 28.02
N GLY A 142 31.18 -20.73 28.51
CA GLY A 142 32.63 -20.74 28.79
C GLY A 142 33.06 -20.94 30.24
N ASN A 143 32.20 -21.38 31.16
CA ASN A 143 32.60 -21.62 32.56
C ASN A 143 31.84 -22.76 33.26
N GLY A 144 31.72 -23.91 32.59
CA GLY A 144 31.28 -25.16 33.21
C GLY A 144 32.45 -25.86 33.91
N ASP A 145 32.59 -25.64 35.22
CA ASP A 145 33.55 -26.36 36.06
C ASP A 145 33.09 -27.81 36.33
N ASN A 146 33.99 -28.61 36.87
CA ASN A 146 33.82 -30.01 37.23
C ASN A 146 32.75 -30.17 38.33
N GLY A 147 31.81 -31.11 38.16
CA GLY A 147 30.78 -31.36 39.18
C GLY A 147 29.88 -32.56 38.90
N ASP A 148 30.22 -33.68 39.55
CA ASP A 148 29.37 -34.79 39.99
C ASP A 148 28.29 -35.40 39.07
N ASN A 149 28.54 -36.68 38.74
CA ASN A 149 27.52 -37.65 38.36
C ASN A 149 26.40 -37.73 39.42
N HIS A 150 25.14 -37.47 39.04
CA HIS A 150 23.99 -38.07 39.72
C HIS A 150 22.95 -38.56 38.71
N GLN A 151 22.60 -39.84 38.85
CA GLN A 151 21.79 -40.63 37.94
C GLN A 151 20.46 -40.99 38.65
N PRO A 152 19.32 -40.38 38.30
CA PRO A 152 18.04 -40.73 38.91
C PRO A 152 17.49 -42.02 38.31
N SER A 153 17.25 -43.02 39.17
CA SER A 153 16.58 -44.28 38.83
C SER A 153 15.13 -44.08 38.40
N ALA A 154 14.58 -45.05 37.68
CA ALA A 154 13.15 -45.08 37.35
C ALA A 154 12.28 -45.52 38.54
N SER A 155 11.21 -44.76 38.80
CA SER A 155 9.96 -45.23 39.42
C SER A 155 8.85 -44.27 38.96
N ASP A 156 7.82 -44.67 38.21
CA ASP A 156 6.68 -45.55 38.57
C ASP A 156 5.42 -44.69 38.87
N ARG A 157 4.24 -45.30 38.74
CA ARG A 157 2.89 -44.84 39.14
C ARG A 157 2.01 -43.93 38.25
N ASP A 158 0.94 -44.60 37.81
CA ASP A 158 -0.48 -44.29 38.07
C ASP A 158 -1.30 -43.42 37.09
N GLU A 159 -2.35 -44.07 36.54
CA GLU A 159 -3.55 -43.44 35.99
C GLU A 159 -4.34 -42.69 37.08
N PRO A 160 -5.30 -41.83 36.68
CA PRO A 160 -6.67 -42.27 36.98
C PRO A 160 -7.67 -42.08 35.82
N SER A 161 -8.57 -43.05 35.70
CA SER A 161 -9.69 -43.03 34.76
C SER A 161 -10.91 -42.26 35.28
N GLN A 162 -11.52 -41.40 34.44
CA GLN A 162 -12.90 -40.89 34.50
C GLN A 162 -13.18 -40.00 33.27
N SER A 163 -14.38 -39.79 32.73
CA SER A 163 -15.60 -40.62 32.57
C SER A 163 -16.67 -39.77 31.85
N ALA A 164 -17.35 -40.31 30.83
CA ALA A 164 -18.47 -39.67 30.09
C ALA A 164 -18.12 -38.36 29.33
N SER A 165 -18.80 -37.98 28.24
CA SER A 165 -20.21 -38.17 27.92
C SER A 165 -20.53 -38.24 26.41
N THR A 166 -21.81 -38.48 26.08
CA THR A 166 -22.29 -38.95 24.77
C THR A 166 -22.95 -37.84 23.94
N VAL A 167 -22.57 -37.71 22.66
CA VAL A 167 -23.44 -37.20 21.57
C VAL A 167 -23.16 -38.02 20.31
N ALA A 168 -24.18 -38.33 19.50
CA ALA A 168 -24.08 -39.14 18.29
C ALA A 168 -24.50 -38.35 17.04
N SER A 169 -24.01 -38.74 15.84
CA SER A 169 -24.86 -38.83 14.64
C SER A 169 -24.22 -39.58 13.45
N SER A 170 -25.05 -40.35 12.74
CA SER A 170 -25.05 -40.63 11.30
C SER A 170 -23.73 -40.86 10.53
N ARG A 171 -23.24 -42.10 10.66
CA ARG A 171 -22.55 -42.91 9.63
C ARG A 171 -23.12 -42.75 8.21
N ALA A 172 -22.24 -42.67 7.20
CA ALA A 172 -22.52 -43.05 5.81
C ALA A 172 -21.27 -43.70 5.17
N THR A 173 -21.44 -44.81 4.45
CA THR A 173 -20.34 -45.60 3.84
C THR A 173 -20.37 -45.54 2.30
N PRO A 174 -19.23 -45.68 1.61
CA PRO A 174 -19.16 -45.59 0.15
C PRO A 174 -19.74 -46.82 -0.55
N GLY A 175 -20.34 -46.60 -1.73
CA GLY A 175 -20.77 -47.65 -2.66
C GLY A 175 -19.93 -47.63 -3.94
N SER A 176 -19.74 -48.79 -4.57
CA SER A 176 -18.88 -48.96 -5.75
C SER A 176 -19.67 -49.39 -6.99
N LEU A 177 -19.21 -48.93 -8.16
CA LEU A 177 -19.11 -49.60 -9.49
C LEU A 177 -20.14 -50.69 -9.89
N PRO A 178 -20.58 -50.77 -11.18
CA PRO A 178 -19.62 -51.02 -12.28
C PRO A 178 -19.97 -50.54 -13.71
N GLN A 179 -18.94 -50.53 -14.60
CA GLN A 179 -18.95 -50.92 -16.04
C GLN A 179 -19.89 -50.19 -17.05
N ASN A 180 -19.64 -50.11 -18.38
CA ASN A 180 -18.54 -50.57 -19.25
C ASN A 180 -18.58 -49.84 -20.64
N VAL A 181 -17.44 -49.80 -21.37
CA VAL A 181 -17.32 -49.88 -22.87
C VAL A 181 -17.90 -48.72 -23.75
N PRO A 182 -17.26 -48.31 -24.89
CA PRO A 182 -15.84 -48.31 -25.29
C PRO A 182 -15.30 -46.96 -25.84
N LEU A 183 -14.00 -46.88 -26.12
CA LEU A 183 -13.45 -45.95 -27.14
C LEU A 183 -13.17 -46.70 -28.46
N PRO A 184 -13.31 -46.03 -29.63
CA PRO A 184 -12.62 -46.42 -30.85
C PRO A 184 -11.23 -45.77 -30.95
N LEU A 185 -10.31 -46.45 -31.64
CA LEU A 185 -8.98 -45.96 -32.01
C LEU A 185 -8.87 -45.86 -33.55
N SER A 186 -7.71 -45.40 -34.03
CA SER A 186 -7.12 -45.61 -35.39
C SER A 186 -7.27 -44.52 -36.46
N HIS A 187 -6.33 -44.58 -37.42
CA HIS A 187 -6.09 -43.69 -38.57
C HIS A 187 -5.72 -42.24 -38.18
N ALA A 188 -4.48 -41.75 -38.33
CA ALA A 188 -3.35 -42.09 -39.21
C ALA A 188 -3.60 -41.76 -40.70
N LEU A 189 -3.13 -40.58 -41.12
CA LEU A 189 -2.98 -40.17 -42.51
C LEU A 189 -1.83 -39.16 -42.62
N SER A 190 -0.73 -39.59 -43.23
CA SER A 190 0.37 -38.75 -43.71
C SER A 190 0.13 -38.38 -45.17
N VAL A 191 0.41 -37.14 -45.57
CA VAL A 191 0.75 -36.77 -46.95
C VAL A 191 1.61 -35.49 -46.89
N ASP A 192 2.61 -35.42 -47.77
CA ASP A 192 3.56 -34.32 -47.92
C ASP A 192 3.00 -33.15 -48.76
N LEU A 193 3.90 -32.23 -49.15
CA LEU A 193 3.72 -31.01 -49.97
C LEU A 193 3.21 -29.79 -49.16
N LEU A 194 3.76 -28.59 -49.33
CA LEU A 194 4.70 -28.11 -50.38
C LEU A 194 6.12 -27.80 -49.87
N ARG A 195 7.02 -27.70 -50.85
CA ARG A 195 8.46 -27.38 -50.79
C ARG A 195 8.73 -26.23 -51.79
N GLU A 196 9.97 -25.71 -51.81
CA GLU A 196 10.51 -24.66 -52.70
C GLU A 196 10.25 -23.22 -52.23
N GLU A 197 11.17 -22.24 -52.32
CA GLU A 197 12.67 -22.20 -52.35
C GLU A 197 13.10 -20.78 -51.88
N GLU A 198 14.35 -20.39 -51.60
CA GLU A 198 15.71 -21.00 -51.66
C GLU A 198 16.18 -21.32 -50.18
N ALA A 199 17.41 -21.61 -49.70
CA ALA A 199 18.83 -21.60 -50.12
C ALA A 199 19.45 -20.20 -50.39
N THR A 200 20.69 -19.97 -50.85
CA THR A 200 22.02 -20.56 -50.56
C THR A 200 22.99 -19.37 -50.34
N ALA A 201 24.19 -19.37 -49.74
CA ALA A 201 25.15 -20.34 -49.17
C ALA A 201 25.91 -19.62 -48.00
N ARG A 202 26.96 -20.09 -47.30
CA ARG A 202 27.96 -21.18 -47.44
C ARG A 202 28.15 -21.86 -46.05
N GLN A 203 28.52 -23.15 -45.89
CA GLN A 203 29.77 -23.84 -46.27
C GLN A 203 31.04 -23.17 -45.66
N GLN A 204 32.06 -23.84 -45.11
CA GLN A 204 32.49 -25.26 -44.99
C GLN A 204 33.19 -25.46 -43.61
N LEU A 205 33.45 -26.65 -43.02
CA LEU A 205 33.09 -28.07 -43.26
C LEU A 205 32.85 -28.72 -41.84
N PHE A 206 33.20 -29.93 -41.37
CA PHE A 206 33.88 -31.17 -41.80
C PHE A 206 33.41 -32.34 -40.87
N HIS A 207 33.69 -33.61 -41.19
CA HIS A 207 33.52 -34.80 -40.35
C HIS A 207 34.57 -35.87 -40.75
N PRO A 208 34.90 -36.88 -39.92
CA PRO A 208 34.33 -38.22 -40.21
C PRO A 208 34.13 -39.19 -39.00
N THR A 209 33.19 -40.14 -39.15
CA THR A 209 33.15 -41.58 -38.75
C THR A 209 33.98 -42.13 -37.54
N HIS A 210 33.61 -43.18 -36.79
CA HIS A 210 32.97 -44.46 -37.17
C HIS A 210 32.57 -45.31 -35.92
N CYS A 211 31.50 -46.12 -35.99
CA CYS A 211 31.17 -47.28 -35.10
C CYS A 211 31.03 -47.06 -33.56
N GLY A 212 30.43 -47.96 -32.78
CA GLY A 212 29.72 -49.21 -33.08
C GLY A 212 29.01 -49.79 -31.83
N ILE A 213 27.97 -50.62 -32.03
CA ILE A 213 27.03 -51.07 -30.96
C ILE A 213 27.56 -52.30 -30.20
N GLN A 214 27.56 -52.24 -28.86
CA GLN A 214 27.17 -53.30 -27.91
C GLN A 214 27.00 -52.63 -26.53
N ALA A 215 25.82 -52.64 -25.90
CA ALA A 215 25.10 -53.75 -25.25
C ALA A 215 25.58 -54.01 -23.81
N ASP A 216 24.84 -53.48 -22.83
CA ASP A 216 24.58 -54.18 -21.56
C ASP A 216 23.37 -53.57 -20.82
N VAL A 217 22.26 -54.31 -20.76
CA VAL A 217 21.04 -53.94 -20.02
C VAL A 217 20.49 -55.20 -19.34
N LEU A 218 21.11 -55.63 -18.23
CA LEU A 218 20.48 -56.60 -17.31
C LEU A 218 21.05 -56.68 -15.87
N ALA A 219 21.80 -55.69 -15.36
CA ALA A 219 22.60 -55.88 -14.14
C ALA A 219 22.64 -54.71 -13.12
N LEU A 220 21.52 -54.01 -12.83
CA LEU A 220 21.39 -53.27 -11.54
C LEU A 220 19.93 -52.97 -11.11
N ILE A 221 19.06 -53.98 -11.11
CA ILE A 221 17.83 -53.96 -10.30
C ILE A 221 18.09 -54.89 -9.11
N LEU A 222 17.66 -54.49 -7.90
CA LEU A 222 17.95 -55.10 -6.59
C LEU A 222 19.31 -54.72 -5.93
N ASP A 223 19.52 -53.43 -5.62
CA ASP A 223 19.95 -53.05 -4.25
C ASP A 223 19.66 -51.55 -3.91
N THR A 224 19.73 -51.23 -2.61
CA THR A 224 19.75 -49.90 -1.95
C THR A 224 18.47 -49.05 -1.92
N PRO A 225 17.66 -49.13 -0.84
CA PRO A 225 16.57 -48.20 -0.56
C PRO A 225 16.93 -47.15 0.52
N GLN A 226 17.72 -46.11 0.23
CA GLN A 226 17.89 -44.98 1.19
C GLN A 226 18.34 -43.59 0.69
N LYS A 227 18.61 -43.35 -0.60
CA LYS A 227 19.16 -42.05 -1.10
C LYS A 227 18.18 -41.20 -1.93
N LEU A 228 16.95 -41.01 -1.45
CA LEU A 228 15.91 -40.22 -2.14
C LEU A 228 15.48 -38.91 -1.45
N CYS A 229 16.10 -38.55 -0.32
CA CYS A 229 15.74 -37.35 0.46
C CYS A 229 16.69 -36.15 0.29
N HIS A 230 17.43 -36.06 -0.83
CA HIS A 230 18.32 -34.91 -1.09
C HIS A 230 18.39 -34.42 -2.53
N ARG A 231 17.41 -34.79 -3.39
CA ARG A 231 17.25 -34.18 -4.72
C ARG A 231 16.61 -32.80 -4.59
N SER A 232 17.41 -31.83 -4.13
CA SER A 232 17.06 -30.42 -4.08
C SER A 232 16.44 -29.99 -5.40
N ARG A 233 15.36 -29.20 -5.34
CA ARG A 233 14.98 -28.36 -6.48
C ARG A 233 16.08 -27.33 -6.67
N GLU A 234 17.05 -27.64 -7.53
CA GLU A 234 17.71 -26.60 -8.31
C GLU A 234 16.64 -25.93 -9.15
N VAL A 235 16.01 -24.90 -8.58
CA VAL A 235 15.25 -23.92 -9.33
C VAL A 235 16.26 -23.32 -10.30
N GLN A 236 16.16 -23.70 -11.58
CA GLN A 236 17.02 -23.18 -12.64
C GLN A 236 16.96 -21.66 -12.56
N ARG A 237 18.05 -21.05 -12.09
CA ARG A 237 18.19 -19.61 -12.14
C ARG A 237 18.16 -19.23 -13.63
N PRO A 238 17.33 -18.26 -14.06
CA PRO A 238 17.37 -17.79 -15.43
C PRO A 238 18.81 -17.40 -15.75
N THR A 239 19.26 -17.72 -16.96
CA THR A 239 20.67 -17.49 -17.28
C THR A 239 20.91 -15.98 -17.31
N ALA A 240 22.05 -15.51 -16.76
CA ALA A 240 22.34 -14.07 -16.66
C ALA A 240 22.36 -13.34 -18.04
N LEU A 241 22.37 -14.10 -19.13
CA LEU A 241 22.22 -13.63 -20.50
C LEU A 241 20.77 -13.20 -20.83
N GLU A 242 19.76 -13.95 -20.38
CA GLU A 242 18.34 -13.65 -20.62
C GLU A 242 17.90 -12.40 -19.87
N ASP A 243 18.24 -12.30 -18.57
CA ASP A 243 18.02 -11.10 -17.77
C ASP A 243 18.68 -9.85 -18.42
N SER A 244 19.86 -10.02 -19.03
CA SER A 244 20.53 -8.93 -19.77
C SER A 244 19.77 -8.51 -21.02
N GLN A 245 19.26 -9.45 -21.82
CA GLN A 245 18.49 -9.11 -23.03
C GLN A 245 17.15 -8.46 -22.70
N MET A 246 16.41 -9.02 -21.75
CA MET A 246 15.12 -8.45 -21.33
C MET A 246 15.30 -7.05 -20.75
N HIS A 247 16.31 -6.82 -19.89
CA HIS A 247 16.61 -5.46 -19.42
C HIS A 247 16.99 -4.48 -20.53
N ARG A 248 17.67 -4.91 -21.61
CA ARG A 248 17.98 -4.02 -22.76
C ARG A 248 16.72 -3.60 -23.51
N LEU A 249 15.78 -4.53 -23.73
CA LEU A 249 14.49 -4.23 -24.34
C LEU A 249 13.66 -3.28 -23.46
N THR A 250 13.52 -3.58 -22.17
CA THR A 250 12.74 -2.74 -21.25
C THR A 250 13.35 -1.35 -21.09
N ARG A 251 14.69 -1.21 -21.01
CA ARG A 251 15.34 0.12 -21.01
C ARG A 251 15.10 0.89 -22.31
N LYS A 252 15.15 0.24 -23.47
CA LYS A 252 14.83 0.89 -24.76
C LYS A 252 13.39 1.37 -24.82
N LEU A 253 12.43 0.56 -24.33
CA LEU A 253 11.03 0.96 -24.19
C LEU A 253 10.87 2.14 -23.23
N VAL A 254 11.42 2.08 -22.02
CA VAL A 254 11.34 3.14 -21.00
C VAL A 254 12.00 4.45 -21.44
N ALA A 255 13.00 4.41 -22.33
CA ALA A 255 13.59 5.60 -22.95
C ALA A 255 12.63 6.33 -23.91
N ILE A 256 11.57 5.67 -24.41
CA ILE A 256 10.52 6.30 -25.22
C ILE A 256 9.69 7.20 -24.30
N LYS A 257 9.92 8.52 -24.39
CA LYS A 257 9.34 9.54 -23.49
C LYS A 257 7.80 9.49 -23.37
N VAL A 258 7.10 8.91 -24.37
CA VAL A 258 5.65 8.64 -24.41
C VAL A 258 5.12 7.97 -23.13
N LEU A 259 5.95 7.22 -22.40
CA LEU A 259 5.58 6.58 -21.13
C LEU A 259 5.42 7.55 -19.94
N ARG A 260 5.80 8.83 -20.04
CA ARG A 260 5.57 9.79 -18.94
C ARG A 260 4.07 10.07 -18.78
N PRO A 261 3.53 10.17 -17.55
CA PRO A 261 2.11 10.46 -17.30
C PRO A 261 1.55 11.72 -17.97
N GLN A 262 2.41 12.69 -18.31
CA GLN A 262 2.07 13.88 -19.09
C GLN A 262 1.52 13.53 -20.49
N TYR A 263 2.03 12.47 -21.13
CA TYR A 263 1.58 12.06 -22.46
C TYR A 263 0.29 11.24 -22.45
N HIS A 264 -0.18 10.75 -21.30
CA HIS A 264 -1.43 9.97 -21.25
C HIS A 264 -2.63 10.80 -21.71
N VAL A 265 -2.62 12.13 -21.49
CA VAL A 265 -3.66 13.03 -22.03
C VAL A 265 -3.63 13.04 -23.55
N TYR A 266 -2.45 13.15 -24.18
CA TYR A 266 -2.30 13.12 -25.63
C TYR A 266 -2.61 11.74 -26.22
N VAL A 267 -2.29 10.64 -25.53
CA VAL A 267 -2.63 9.27 -25.97
C VAL A 267 -4.13 9.02 -25.87
N VAL A 268 -4.81 9.43 -24.79
CA VAL A 268 -6.29 9.42 -24.71
C VAL A 268 -6.88 10.27 -25.84
N ALA A 269 -6.43 11.52 -26.01
CA ALA A 269 -6.94 12.41 -27.04
C ALA A 269 -6.72 11.86 -28.47
N PHE A 270 -5.57 11.23 -28.74
CA PHE A 270 -5.28 10.60 -30.03
C PHE A 270 -6.15 9.38 -30.29
N ILE A 271 -6.30 8.46 -29.32
CA ILE A 271 -7.15 7.27 -29.50
C ILE A 271 -8.63 7.67 -29.62
N LEU A 272 -9.08 8.69 -28.88
CA LEU A 272 -10.42 9.25 -29.04
C LEU A 272 -10.61 9.93 -30.40
N LEU A 273 -9.63 10.70 -30.88
CA LEU A 273 -9.68 11.30 -32.22
C LEU A 273 -9.77 10.22 -33.31
N VAL A 274 -8.93 9.18 -33.22
CA VAL A 274 -8.98 8.04 -34.16
C VAL A 274 -10.33 7.32 -34.06
N SER A 275 -10.83 7.03 -32.86
CA SER A 275 -12.12 6.37 -32.65
C SER A 275 -13.30 7.20 -33.18
N VAL A 276 -13.29 8.53 -32.98
CA VAL A 276 -14.30 9.45 -33.52
C VAL A 276 -14.22 9.53 -35.04
N VAL A 277 -13.03 9.74 -35.63
CA VAL A 277 -12.85 9.78 -37.09
C VAL A 277 -13.26 8.45 -37.74
N PHE A 278 -12.96 7.32 -37.09
CA PHE A 278 -13.36 6.00 -37.56
C PHE A 278 -14.88 5.77 -37.42
N SER A 279 -15.49 6.21 -36.32
CA SER A 279 -16.95 6.17 -36.12
C SER A 279 -17.68 7.04 -37.14
N ILE A 280 -17.18 8.24 -37.45
CA ILE A 280 -17.67 9.09 -38.55
C ILE A 280 -17.55 8.35 -39.88
N GLY A 281 -16.37 7.79 -40.18
CA GLY A 281 -16.14 7.04 -41.42
C GLY A 281 -17.12 5.88 -41.59
N ILE A 282 -17.38 5.12 -40.52
CA ILE A 282 -18.31 3.99 -40.54
C ILE A 282 -19.77 4.44 -40.75
N VAL A 283 -20.20 5.52 -40.09
CA VAL A 283 -21.55 6.09 -40.28
C VAL A 283 -21.73 6.67 -41.68
N LEU A 284 -20.70 7.27 -42.28
CA LEU A 284 -20.73 7.79 -43.65
C LEU A 284 -20.62 6.69 -44.73
N LEU A 285 -19.94 5.57 -44.45
CA LEU A 285 -19.78 4.45 -45.37
C LEU A 285 -20.91 3.42 -45.28
N SER A 286 -21.60 3.33 -44.15
CA SER A 286 -22.78 2.48 -43.99
C SER A 286 -23.99 3.15 -44.63
N SER A 287 -24.34 2.71 -45.85
CA SER A 287 -25.52 3.17 -46.59
C SER A 287 -26.76 3.23 -45.70
N ASN A 288 -27.01 2.15 -44.96
CA ASN A 288 -28.25 1.93 -44.21
C ASN A 288 -28.42 2.96 -43.08
N LEU A 289 -27.32 3.33 -42.41
CA LEU A 289 -27.30 4.43 -41.44
C LEU A 289 -27.53 5.78 -42.12
N SER A 290 -26.79 6.06 -43.20
CA SER A 290 -26.86 7.35 -43.89
C SER A 290 -28.21 7.66 -44.54
N THR A 291 -28.96 6.65 -45.01
CA THR A 291 -30.19 6.84 -45.80
C THR A 291 -31.48 6.89 -44.98
N SER A 292 -31.47 6.48 -43.70
CA SER A 292 -32.69 6.36 -42.90
C SER A 292 -32.47 6.76 -41.43
N PRO A 293 -32.27 8.07 -41.15
CA PRO A 293 -32.17 8.58 -39.79
C PRO A 293 -33.50 8.36 -39.05
N GLY A 294 -33.52 7.34 -38.18
CA GLY A 294 -34.73 6.88 -37.50
C GLY A 294 -35.02 5.39 -37.61
N LEU A 295 -34.17 4.59 -38.27
CA LEU A 295 -34.26 3.12 -38.19
C LEU A 295 -34.27 2.64 -36.73
N PRO A 296 -35.15 1.69 -36.37
CA PRO A 296 -35.26 1.20 -35.02
C PRO A 296 -34.04 0.34 -34.63
N LEU A 297 -33.69 0.40 -33.35
CA LEU A 297 -32.61 -0.37 -32.73
C LEU A 297 -32.91 -1.88 -32.64
N SER A 298 -34.09 -2.34 -33.06
CA SER A 298 -34.37 -3.75 -33.34
C SER A 298 -33.48 -4.26 -34.49
N ASP A 299 -33.46 -3.51 -35.58
CA ASP A 299 -32.97 -3.95 -36.88
C ASP A 299 -31.47 -3.67 -36.95
N CYS A 300 -31.09 -2.48 -36.51
CA CYS A 300 -29.71 -2.03 -36.44
C CYS A 300 -28.81 -2.88 -35.50
N ALA A 301 -29.37 -3.57 -34.51
CA ALA A 301 -28.58 -4.37 -33.56
C ALA A 301 -27.75 -5.49 -34.23
N ASN A 302 -28.15 -5.91 -35.44
CA ASN A 302 -27.50 -6.94 -36.23
C ASN A 302 -26.73 -6.37 -37.45
N GLU A 303 -26.53 -5.05 -37.51
CA GLU A 303 -25.81 -4.40 -38.62
C GLU A 303 -24.29 -4.39 -38.40
N TRP A 304 -23.54 -4.56 -39.50
CA TRP A 304 -22.08 -4.73 -39.49
C TRP A 304 -21.27 -3.68 -38.67
N PRO A 305 -21.67 -2.39 -38.56
CA PRO A 305 -20.96 -1.41 -37.76
C PRO A 305 -20.82 -1.79 -36.28
N ILE A 306 -21.84 -2.42 -35.70
CA ILE A 306 -21.91 -2.71 -34.25
C ILE A 306 -21.00 -3.88 -33.86
N PHE A 307 -20.73 -4.80 -34.79
CA PHE A 307 -19.77 -5.88 -34.58
C PHE A 307 -18.36 -5.34 -34.33
N LEU A 308 -17.98 -4.20 -34.92
CA LEU A 308 -16.60 -3.73 -34.89
C LEU A 308 -16.16 -3.21 -33.50
N PRO A 309 -16.91 -2.36 -32.77
CA PRO A 309 -16.67 -2.09 -31.36
C PRO A 309 -16.68 -3.36 -30.49
N ASN A 310 -17.56 -4.33 -30.77
CA ASN A 310 -17.63 -5.59 -30.03
C ASN A 310 -16.39 -6.48 -30.28
N ILE A 311 -15.87 -6.55 -31.51
CA ILE A 311 -14.63 -7.25 -31.87
C ILE A 311 -13.43 -6.59 -31.18
N VAL A 312 -13.32 -5.26 -31.25
CA VAL A 312 -12.24 -4.51 -30.58
C VAL A 312 -12.28 -4.73 -29.06
N MET A 313 -13.45 -4.60 -28.44
CA MET A 313 -13.64 -4.85 -27.00
C MET A 313 -13.26 -6.31 -26.63
N SER A 314 -13.69 -7.28 -27.44
CA SER A 314 -13.35 -8.70 -27.24
C SER A 314 -11.85 -8.94 -27.33
N PHE A 315 -11.17 -8.38 -28.34
CA PHE A 315 -9.73 -8.49 -28.51
C PHE A 315 -8.94 -7.87 -27.34
N PHE A 316 -9.41 -6.72 -26.82
CA PHE A 316 -8.82 -6.12 -25.62
C PHE A 316 -8.93 -7.03 -24.39
N PHE A 317 -10.11 -7.59 -24.11
CA PHE A 317 -10.33 -8.40 -22.90
C PHE A 317 -9.87 -9.86 -22.99
N ILE A 318 -9.86 -10.47 -24.17
CA ILE A 318 -9.50 -11.89 -24.37
C ILE A 318 -8.01 -12.04 -24.74
N CYS A 319 -7.43 -11.09 -25.48
CA CYS A 319 -6.03 -11.18 -25.93
C CYS A 319 -5.11 -10.22 -25.16
N ILE A 320 -5.40 -8.91 -25.20
CA ILE A 320 -4.46 -7.90 -24.69
C ILE A 320 -4.36 -7.93 -23.15
N PHE A 321 -5.49 -7.92 -22.44
CA PHE A 321 -5.48 -7.87 -20.98
C PHE A 321 -4.87 -9.13 -20.33
N PRO A 322 -5.16 -10.37 -20.79
CA PRO A 322 -4.48 -11.56 -20.28
C PRO A 322 -2.98 -11.60 -20.60
N ALA A 323 -2.56 -11.12 -21.78
CA ALA A 323 -1.13 -11.02 -22.13
C ALA A 323 -0.39 -10.04 -21.21
N ILE A 324 -0.95 -8.85 -20.95
CA ILE A 324 -0.42 -7.91 -19.95
C ILE A 324 -0.45 -8.54 -18.56
N GLY A 325 -1.49 -9.33 -18.24
CA GLY A 325 -1.65 -10.00 -16.95
C GLY A 325 -0.54 -11.00 -16.66
N ALA A 326 -0.18 -11.81 -17.66
CA ALA A 326 0.95 -12.72 -17.60
C ALA A 326 2.29 -11.98 -17.42
N ILE A 327 2.49 -10.86 -18.14
CA ILE A 327 3.70 -10.02 -18.02
C ILE A 327 3.83 -9.44 -16.61
N ILE A 328 2.75 -8.93 -16.00
CA ILE A 328 2.84 -8.31 -14.67
C ILE A 328 2.70 -9.31 -13.49
N TRP A 329 2.37 -10.58 -13.74
CA TRP A 329 2.06 -11.58 -12.71
C TRP A 329 3.13 -11.68 -11.61
N TYR A 330 4.40 -11.69 -12.03
CA TYR A 330 5.56 -11.83 -11.14
C TYR A 330 6.05 -10.49 -10.54
N THR A 331 5.46 -9.36 -10.91
CA THR A 331 5.85 -8.05 -10.34
C THR A 331 5.42 -7.94 -8.88
N THR A 332 6.27 -7.32 -8.05
CA THR A 332 5.91 -6.92 -6.69
C THR A 332 5.29 -5.52 -6.72
N ASP A 333 4.07 -5.40 -6.21
CA ASP A 333 3.30 -4.15 -6.20
C ASP A 333 2.94 -3.74 -4.77
N ALA A 334 3.23 -2.48 -4.43
CA ALA A 334 3.00 -1.89 -3.12
C ALA A 334 1.61 -1.25 -2.95
N TYR A 335 0.82 -1.11 -4.02
CA TYR A 335 -0.44 -0.34 -4.02
C TYR A 335 -1.68 -1.16 -4.41
N GLY A 336 -1.54 -2.47 -4.63
CA GLY A 336 -2.64 -3.40 -4.95
C GLY A 336 -3.19 -3.33 -6.38
N ILE A 337 -2.67 -2.42 -7.21
CA ILE A 337 -3.06 -2.17 -8.60
C ILE A 337 -2.83 -3.40 -9.49
N ARG A 338 -1.81 -4.22 -9.19
CA ARG A 338 -1.53 -5.49 -9.88
C ARG A 338 -2.65 -6.51 -9.65
N ASN A 339 -3.10 -6.66 -8.41
CA ASN A 339 -4.15 -7.60 -8.05
C ASN A 339 -5.52 -7.14 -8.61
N GLU A 340 -5.79 -5.84 -8.53
CA GLU A 340 -6.90 -5.16 -9.20
C GLU A 340 -6.93 -5.45 -10.71
N PHE A 341 -5.79 -5.33 -11.40
CA PHE A 341 -5.72 -5.67 -12.82
C PHE A 341 -5.95 -7.16 -13.10
N ILE A 342 -5.33 -8.06 -12.33
CA ILE A 342 -5.48 -9.51 -12.53
C ILE A 342 -6.96 -9.91 -12.37
N ILE A 343 -7.63 -9.41 -11.32
CA ILE A 343 -9.07 -9.62 -11.11
C ILE A 343 -9.86 -9.07 -12.30
N GLN A 344 -9.54 -7.87 -12.76
CA GLN A 344 -10.23 -7.22 -13.87
C GLN A 344 -10.01 -7.90 -15.23
N ALA A 345 -8.82 -8.42 -15.50
CA ALA A 345 -8.52 -9.20 -16.70
C ALA A 345 -9.26 -10.54 -16.68
N ILE A 346 -9.33 -11.22 -15.53
CA ILE A 346 -10.09 -12.48 -15.38
C ILE A 346 -11.60 -12.24 -15.54
N VAL A 347 -12.17 -11.26 -14.82
CA VAL A 347 -13.61 -10.93 -14.90
C VAL A 347 -13.98 -10.43 -16.30
N GLY A 348 -13.13 -9.60 -16.92
CA GLY A 348 -13.35 -9.10 -18.27
C GLY A 348 -13.27 -10.20 -19.33
N MET A 349 -12.28 -11.09 -19.25
CA MET A 349 -12.17 -12.25 -20.14
C MET A 349 -13.36 -13.20 -20.00
N LEU A 350 -13.74 -13.59 -18.77
CA LEU A 350 -14.89 -14.45 -18.52
C LEU A 350 -16.21 -13.81 -18.99
N GLY A 351 -16.42 -12.53 -18.67
CA GLY A 351 -17.59 -11.78 -19.11
C GLY A 351 -17.65 -11.64 -20.64
N MET A 352 -16.54 -11.35 -21.30
CA MET A 352 -16.53 -11.27 -22.77
C MET A 352 -16.74 -12.63 -23.43
N ILE A 353 -16.24 -13.73 -22.86
CA ILE A 353 -16.57 -15.08 -23.33
C ILE A 353 -18.07 -15.34 -23.20
N ILE A 354 -18.69 -15.05 -22.05
CA ILE A 354 -20.14 -15.24 -21.84
C ILE A 354 -20.96 -14.33 -22.77
N PHE A 355 -20.54 -13.09 -22.98
CA PHE A 355 -21.16 -12.15 -23.93
C PHE A 355 -21.13 -12.70 -25.36
N LEU A 356 -19.98 -13.18 -25.83
CA LEU A 356 -19.84 -13.77 -27.16
C LEU A 356 -20.69 -15.05 -27.30
N LEU A 357 -20.73 -15.90 -26.28
CA LEU A 357 -21.58 -17.10 -26.28
C LEU A 357 -23.08 -16.73 -26.38
N LEU A 358 -23.55 -15.77 -25.58
CA LEU A 358 -24.94 -15.30 -25.62
C LEU A 358 -25.30 -14.58 -26.93
N LEU A 359 -24.33 -13.93 -27.59
CA LEU A 359 -24.56 -13.15 -28.81
C LEU A 359 -24.52 -14.01 -30.09
N TYR A 360 -23.59 -14.96 -30.20
CA TYR A 360 -23.32 -15.69 -31.44
C TYR A 360 -23.72 -17.18 -31.44
N VAL A 361 -23.99 -17.81 -30.28
CA VAL A 361 -24.34 -19.24 -30.26
C VAL A 361 -25.84 -19.43 -30.47
N GLU A 362 -26.18 -20.28 -31.44
CA GLU A 362 -27.54 -20.63 -31.83
C GLU A 362 -28.09 -21.84 -31.07
N GLY A 363 -29.40 -22.08 -31.22
CA GLY A 363 -30.12 -23.18 -30.58
C GLY A 363 -31.04 -22.73 -29.43
N ASP A 364 -32.10 -23.50 -29.19
CA ASP A 364 -33.25 -23.13 -28.35
C ASP A 364 -32.89 -22.74 -26.92
N GLY A 365 -31.87 -23.39 -26.34
CA GLY A 365 -31.35 -23.06 -25.02
C GLY A 365 -30.74 -21.66 -24.94
N TRP A 366 -29.98 -21.26 -25.96
CA TRP A 366 -29.37 -19.94 -26.05
C TRP A 366 -30.39 -18.85 -26.41
N ILE A 367 -31.38 -19.17 -27.24
CA ILE A 367 -32.52 -18.28 -27.51
C ILE A 367 -33.29 -18.01 -26.20
N ARG A 368 -33.64 -19.06 -25.43
CA ARG A 368 -34.30 -18.92 -24.12
C ARG A 368 -33.45 -18.17 -23.11
N ALA A 369 -32.13 -18.38 -23.09
CA ALA A 369 -31.20 -17.62 -22.25
C ALA A 369 -31.22 -16.12 -22.61
N ARG A 370 -31.14 -15.77 -23.91
CA ARG A 370 -31.22 -14.37 -24.40
C ARG A 370 -32.52 -13.67 -24.00
N HIS A 371 -33.64 -14.38 -23.96
CA HIS A 371 -34.93 -13.82 -23.51
C HIS A 371 -34.97 -13.47 -22.01
N HIS A 372 -34.29 -14.24 -21.15
CA HIS A 372 -34.21 -13.93 -19.72
C HIS A 372 -33.05 -13.01 -19.36
N PHE A 373 -31.98 -13.01 -20.17
CA PHE A 373 -30.74 -12.32 -19.88
C PHE A 373 -30.15 -11.74 -21.19
N PRO A 374 -30.52 -10.50 -21.56
CA PRO A 374 -30.04 -9.86 -22.77
C PRO A 374 -28.51 -9.75 -22.79
N PRO A 375 -27.80 -10.07 -23.90
CA PRO A 375 -26.35 -10.12 -23.94
C PRO A 375 -25.66 -8.85 -23.42
N VAL A 376 -26.24 -7.68 -23.69
CA VAL A 376 -25.72 -6.36 -23.30
C VAL A 376 -25.57 -6.16 -21.77
N ILE A 377 -26.26 -6.96 -20.96
CA ILE A 377 -26.12 -6.94 -19.50
C ILE A 377 -24.75 -7.50 -19.05
N VAL A 378 -24.09 -8.34 -19.85
CA VAL A 378 -22.80 -8.94 -19.45
C VAL A 378 -21.63 -7.96 -19.48
N PRO A 379 -21.40 -7.18 -20.56
CA PRO A 379 -20.45 -6.06 -20.53
C PRO A 379 -20.75 -5.08 -19.39
N GLU A 380 -22.03 -4.83 -19.11
CA GLU A 380 -22.44 -3.92 -18.03
C GLU A 380 -22.06 -4.45 -16.63
N ILE A 381 -22.19 -5.76 -16.37
CA ILE A 381 -21.69 -6.39 -15.13
C ILE A 381 -20.15 -6.28 -15.04
N VAL A 382 -19.43 -6.56 -16.13
CA VAL A 382 -17.96 -6.37 -16.19
C VAL A 382 -17.58 -4.92 -15.88
N ARG A 383 -18.36 -3.96 -16.39
CA ARG A 383 -18.17 -2.52 -16.19
C ARG A 383 -18.52 -2.05 -14.77
N ILE A 384 -19.51 -2.67 -14.12
CA ILE A 384 -19.81 -2.46 -12.69
C ILE A 384 -18.63 -2.96 -11.84
N VAL A 385 -18.15 -4.19 -12.05
CA VAL A 385 -16.99 -4.72 -11.32
C VAL A 385 -15.72 -3.89 -11.59
N SER A 386 -15.52 -3.45 -12.83
CA SER A 386 -14.45 -2.51 -13.23
C SER A 386 -14.46 -1.21 -12.42
N HIS A 387 -15.63 -0.59 -12.25
CA HIS A 387 -15.75 0.63 -11.45
C HIS A 387 -15.47 0.34 -9.97
N VAL A 388 -16.07 -0.71 -9.40
CA VAL A 388 -15.85 -1.11 -8.01
C VAL A 388 -14.36 -1.36 -7.75
N MET A 389 -13.69 -2.15 -8.59
CA MET A 389 -12.28 -2.50 -8.41
C MET A 389 -11.32 -1.31 -8.59
N THR A 390 -11.64 -0.34 -9.46
CA THR A 390 -10.70 0.76 -9.81
C THR A 390 -11.02 2.13 -9.20
N VAL A 391 -12.15 2.26 -8.48
CA VAL A 391 -12.59 3.52 -7.83
C VAL A 391 -12.97 3.29 -6.37
N ALA A 392 -13.94 2.42 -6.08
CA ALA A 392 -14.47 2.23 -4.73
C ALA A 392 -13.55 1.37 -3.84
N TRP A 393 -13.02 0.25 -4.36
CA TRP A 393 -12.17 -0.67 -3.61
C TRP A 393 -10.86 -0.03 -3.13
N PRO A 394 -10.12 0.79 -3.92
CA PRO A 394 -8.91 1.47 -3.43
C PRO A 394 -9.19 2.46 -2.29
N VAL A 395 -10.37 3.10 -2.29
CA VAL A 395 -10.83 3.96 -1.19
C VAL A 395 -11.16 3.12 0.04
N PHE A 396 -11.99 2.08 -0.13
CA PHE A 396 -12.41 1.21 0.97
C PHE A 396 -11.21 0.52 1.65
N TYR A 397 -10.28 -0.01 0.85
CA TYR A 397 -9.05 -0.65 1.33
C TYR A 397 -8.21 0.31 2.18
N LEU A 398 -8.01 1.55 1.74
CA LEU A 398 -7.22 2.54 2.48
C LEU A 398 -7.90 2.94 3.80
N LEU A 399 -9.22 3.15 3.78
CA LEU A 399 -9.99 3.46 5.00
C LEU A 399 -9.98 2.29 5.99
N TYR A 400 -10.07 1.05 5.49
CA TYR A 400 -9.95 -0.17 6.28
C TYR A 400 -8.55 -0.34 6.88
N GLU A 401 -7.49 -0.18 6.08
CA GLU A 401 -6.10 -0.27 6.53
C GLU A 401 -5.81 0.79 7.60
N ARG A 402 -6.24 2.03 7.39
CA ARG A 402 -6.14 3.09 8.39
C ARG A 402 -6.84 2.71 9.70
N HIS A 403 -8.08 2.23 9.64
CA HIS A 403 -8.82 1.83 10.84
C HIS A 403 -8.17 0.64 11.57
N LEU A 404 -7.61 -0.31 10.82
CA LEU A 404 -6.86 -1.44 11.36
C LEU A 404 -5.54 -1.00 12.02
N LEU A 405 -4.81 -0.06 11.41
CA LEU A 405 -3.59 0.52 11.97
C LEU A 405 -3.88 1.37 13.21
N GLU A 406 -4.96 2.17 13.23
CA GLU A 406 -5.40 2.91 14.41
C GLU A 406 -5.80 1.96 15.55
N ARG A 407 -6.50 0.86 15.27
CA ARG A 407 -6.82 -0.19 16.26
C ARG A 407 -5.58 -0.88 16.80
N LYS A 408 -4.61 -1.25 15.94
CA LYS A 408 -3.33 -1.85 16.35
C LYS A 408 -2.53 -0.87 17.21
N ARG A 409 -2.37 0.37 16.77
CA ARG A 409 -1.67 1.44 17.51
C ARG A 409 -2.22 1.60 18.93
N ARG A 410 -3.55 1.63 19.09
CA ARG A 410 -4.23 1.72 20.41
C ARG A 410 -3.96 0.52 21.31
N ARG A 411 -3.91 -0.70 20.77
CA ARG A 411 -3.52 -1.91 21.54
C ARG A 411 -2.06 -1.81 21.98
N THR A 412 -1.16 -1.57 21.03
CA THR A 412 0.29 -1.49 21.31
C THR A 412 0.67 -0.33 22.24
N SER A 413 -0.10 0.76 22.28
CA SER A 413 0.09 1.82 23.28
C SER A 413 -0.45 1.46 24.66
N ALA A 414 -1.48 0.60 24.75
CA ALA A 414 -1.97 0.09 26.03
C ALA A 414 -1.07 -1.02 26.57
N GLU A 415 -0.63 -1.93 25.70
CA GLU A 415 0.38 -2.96 25.98
C GLU A 415 1.70 -2.31 26.45
N LEU A 416 2.16 -1.24 25.80
CA LEU A 416 3.29 -0.45 26.30
C LEU A 416 3.00 0.20 27.65
N ALA A 417 1.85 0.85 27.83
CA ALA A 417 1.53 1.51 29.10
C ALA A 417 1.45 0.50 30.27
N GLU A 418 1.04 -0.74 30.00
CA GLU A 418 1.05 -1.84 30.96
C GLU A 418 2.46 -2.42 31.20
N LEU A 419 3.30 -2.50 30.18
CA LEU A 419 4.72 -2.89 30.35
C LEU A 419 5.49 -1.83 31.14
N LEU A 420 5.29 -0.55 30.83
CA LEU A 420 5.91 0.58 31.53
C LEU A 420 5.48 0.64 33.00
N SER A 421 4.18 0.52 33.30
CA SER A 421 3.72 0.53 34.69
C SER A 421 4.21 -0.67 35.50
N LYS A 422 4.47 -1.81 34.85
CA LYS A 422 5.14 -2.97 35.47
C LYS A 422 6.64 -2.77 35.65
N SER A 423 7.36 -2.25 34.67
CA SER A 423 8.82 -2.04 34.78
C SER A 423 9.18 -0.96 35.80
N ILE A 424 8.35 0.09 35.90
CA ILE A 424 8.44 1.10 36.97
C ILE A 424 8.38 0.41 38.34
N SER A 425 7.50 -0.58 38.53
CA SER A 425 7.38 -1.31 39.80
C SER A 425 8.49 -2.33 40.13
N SER A 426 9.57 -2.42 39.33
CA SER A 426 10.62 -3.44 39.54
C SER A 426 12.08 -2.96 39.50
N ASP A 427 12.39 -1.86 38.81
CA ASP A 427 13.75 -1.28 38.73
C ASP A 427 13.68 0.25 38.53
N GLU A 428 13.18 0.96 39.55
CA GLU A 428 12.86 2.41 39.52
C GLU A 428 14.06 3.29 39.07
N ASN A 429 15.27 3.00 39.54
CA ASN A 429 16.38 3.97 39.56
C ASN A 429 17.08 4.33 38.23
N ALA A 430 16.73 3.73 37.09
CA ALA A 430 17.45 3.95 35.82
C ALA A 430 16.57 4.57 34.72
N PHE A 431 15.47 3.90 34.37
CA PHE A 431 14.58 4.39 33.32
C PHE A 431 13.59 5.45 33.84
N GLU A 432 13.18 5.35 35.11
CA GLU A 432 12.37 6.41 35.72
C GLU A 432 13.21 7.66 35.93
N VAL A 433 14.47 7.59 36.42
CA VAL A 433 15.36 8.76 36.50
C VAL A 433 15.54 9.47 35.15
N PHE A 434 15.61 8.73 34.02
CA PHE A 434 15.68 9.34 32.69
C PHE A 434 14.37 10.01 32.26
N LEU A 435 13.21 9.37 32.48
CA LEU A 435 11.91 9.96 32.11
C LEU A 435 11.44 11.04 33.08
N GLU A 436 11.76 10.92 34.37
CA GLU A 436 11.49 11.89 35.42
C GLU A 436 12.35 13.14 35.20
N ALA A 437 13.63 13.02 34.85
CA ALA A 437 14.44 14.15 34.41
C ALA A 437 13.88 14.85 33.14
N LEU A 438 13.03 14.18 32.37
CA LEU A 438 12.36 14.72 31.18
C LEU A 438 10.92 15.22 31.41
N ASP A 439 10.23 14.83 32.49
CA ASP A 439 8.79 15.11 32.70
C ASP A 439 8.41 15.56 34.13
N ASN A 440 9.36 15.62 35.07
CA ASN A 440 9.08 16.02 36.46
C ASN A 440 8.70 17.51 36.56
N ARG A 441 7.39 17.75 36.59
CA ARG A 441 6.78 19.06 36.81
C ARG A 441 7.07 19.69 38.17
N GLU A 442 7.45 18.94 39.20
CA GLU A 442 7.94 19.53 40.46
C GLU A 442 9.37 20.04 40.33
N PHE A 443 10.26 19.31 39.65
CA PHE A 443 11.61 19.79 39.32
C PHE A 443 11.54 21.06 38.47
N LEU A 444 10.76 21.03 37.37
CA LEU A 444 10.51 22.19 36.52
C LEU A 444 9.79 23.34 37.27
N ARG A 445 9.03 23.06 38.34
CA ARG A 445 8.39 24.08 39.18
C ARG A 445 9.28 24.59 40.31
N LYS A 446 10.31 23.84 40.75
CA LYS A 446 11.38 24.34 41.62
C LYS A 446 12.32 25.23 40.81
N VAL A 447 12.80 24.75 39.66
CA VAL A 447 13.61 25.53 38.71
C VAL A 447 12.84 26.76 38.21
N GLY A 448 11.55 26.62 37.88
CA GLY A 448 10.66 27.74 37.50
C GLY A 448 10.18 28.61 38.68
N LYS A 449 10.59 28.31 39.91
CA LYS A 449 10.43 29.18 41.10
C LYS A 449 11.71 29.92 41.47
N LEU A 450 12.87 29.47 40.98
CA LEU A 450 14.10 30.26 41.02
C LEU A 450 13.90 31.43 40.07
N ASP A 451 13.65 32.62 40.63
CA ASP A 451 13.31 33.80 39.84
C ASP A 451 14.48 34.18 38.91
N MET A 452 14.27 34.02 37.60
CA MET A 452 15.20 34.40 36.53
C MET A 452 15.60 35.88 36.55
N SER A 453 14.90 36.72 37.33
CA SER A 453 15.36 38.07 37.72
C SER A 453 16.79 38.07 38.32
N GLY A 454 17.22 36.98 38.97
CA GLY A 454 18.56 36.82 39.54
C GLY A 454 19.69 36.55 38.52
N ALA A 455 19.39 36.28 37.25
CA ALA A 455 20.34 35.77 36.25
C ALA A 455 21.42 36.77 35.76
N ALA A 456 21.63 37.89 36.47
CA ALA A 456 22.67 38.89 36.18
C ALA A 456 23.97 38.70 37.01
N ILE A 457 23.94 37.90 38.08
CA ILE A 457 24.98 37.94 39.13
C ILE A 457 26.29 37.24 38.73
N ILE A 458 26.27 36.23 37.85
CA ILE A 458 27.46 35.41 37.52
C ILE A 458 28.49 36.18 36.66
N ALA A 459 28.12 37.30 36.04
CA ALA A 459 28.98 38.08 35.15
C ALA A 459 30.12 38.87 35.85
N THR A 460 30.07 39.08 37.16
CA THR A 460 30.98 40.01 37.87
C THR A 460 32.12 39.37 38.65
N ALA A 461 32.13 38.04 38.82
CA ALA A 461 33.12 37.32 39.64
C ALA A 461 34.56 37.25 39.06
N LYS A 462 34.88 38.02 38.02
CA LYS A 462 36.13 37.87 37.25
C LYS A 462 36.80 39.17 36.80
N GLN A 463 36.65 40.27 37.54
CA GLN A 463 37.45 41.49 37.34
C GLN A 463 38.21 41.93 38.59
N SER A 464 39.54 41.93 38.47
CA SER A 464 40.47 42.56 39.42
C SER A 464 40.41 44.10 39.27
N PRO A 465 40.56 44.90 40.35
CA PRO A 465 40.29 46.33 40.30
C PRO A 465 41.40 47.13 39.60
N SER A 466 41.03 47.89 38.57
CA SER A 466 41.80 49.04 38.06
C SER A 466 40.85 50.20 37.77
N SER A 467 41.21 51.40 38.21
CA SER A 467 40.36 52.59 38.19
C SER A 467 40.22 53.25 36.81
N SER A 468 39.02 53.74 36.47
CA SER A 468 38.74 55.20 36.48
C SER A 468 37.38 55.61 35.88
N SER A 469 36.73 56.57 36.55
CA SER A 469 35.83 57.63 36.04
C SER A 469 35.29 57.56 34.59
N SER A 470 33.97 57.45 34.44
CA SER A 470 33.14 58.62 34.04
C SER A 470 31.61 58.37 34.06
N MET A 471 30.87 59.45 34.34
CA MET A 471 29.41 59.65 34.15
C MET A 471 29.20 60.55 32.89
N PRO A 472 27.99 60.99 32.44
CA PRO A 472 26.63 60.92 33.03
C PRO A 472 25.49 60.63 32.01
N ILE A 473 24.25 61.08 32.34
CA ILE A 473 23.02 61.29 31.50
C ILE A 473 22.06 60.07 31.45
N ARG A 474 20.76 60.06 31.78
CA ARG A 474 19.71 60.96 32.37
C ARG A 474 18.45 61.05 31.46
N LEU A 475 17.26 61.13 32.09
CA LEU A 475 15.89 61.22 31.51
C LEU A 475 15.25 59.83 31.22
N SER A 476 13.92 59.63 31.32
CA SER A 476 12.81 60.57 31.56
C SER A 476 11.67 59.98 32.44
N ASN A 477 10.78 60.85 32.95
CA ASN A 477 9.62 60.49 33.78
C ASN A 477 8.38 60.06 32.97
N ARG A 478 7.50 59.22 33.54
CA ARG A 478 6.07 59.57 33.72
C ARG A 478 5.28 58.67 34.70
N HIS A 479 4.41 59.34 35.46
CA HIS A 479 3.35 58.86 36.36
C HIS A 479 2.06 59.65 36.01
N PRO A 480 0.89 59.50 36.67
CA PRO A 480 0.48 58.56 37.73
C PRO A 480 -0.55 57.52 37.15
N ALA A 481 -1.78 57.18 37.61
CA ALA A 481 -2.66 57.57 38.72
C ALA A 481 -3.82 56.56 38.96
N ARG A 482 -4.57 56.76 40.07
CA ARG A 482 -5.82 56.08 40.53
C ARG A 482 -5.68 54.61 40.99
N SER A 483 -6.07 54.15 42.20
CA SER A 483 -7.14 54.44 43.21
C SER A 483 -8.35 53.48 43.11
N SER A 484 -9.03 53.00 44.18
CA SER A 484 -8.77 52.97 45.64
C SER A 484 -9.98 52.36 46.37
N GLU A 485 -9.81 51.36 47.25
CA GLU A 485 -10.69 50.95 48.39
C GLU A 485 -10.00 49.73 49.06
N ILE A 486 -9.75 49.60 50.38
CA ILE A 486 -10.44 49.85 51.66
C ILE A 486 -10.99 48.56 52.31
N ALA A 487 -10.21 48.08 53.28
CA ALA A 487 -10.57 47.34 54.50
C ALA A 487 -11.44 46.05 54.44
N ARG A 488 -10.85 44.96 54.98
CA ARG A 488 -11.16 44.59 56.38
C ARG A 488 -10.03 43.84 57.08
N ASP A 489 -10.12 43.81 58.40
CA ASP A 489 -9.09 43.38 59.35
C ASP A 489 -9.37 41.97 59.89
N ASN A 490 -8.30 41.27 60.30
CA ASN A 490 -8.26 40.23 61.35
C ASN A 490 -6.87 39.57 61.35
N ARG A 491 -6.06 39.88 62.38
CA ARG A 491 -4.63 39.53 62.44
C ARG A 491 -4.30 38.71 63.70
N PRO A 492 -3.92 37.42 63.59
CA PRO A 492 -3.19 36.70 64.64
C PRO A 492 -1.79 37.29 64.86
N ALA A 493 -1.17 37.00 66.00
CA ALA A 493 0.12 37.60 66.38
C ALA A 493 1.23 37.34 65.34
N SER A 494 2.04 38.37 65.08
CA SER A 494 3.19 38.28 64.16
C SER A 494 4.33 37.50 64.82
N PRO A 495 5.08 36.66 64.09
CA PRO A 495 6.39 36.17 64.53
C PRO A 495 7.37 37.32 64.78
N THR A 496 8.40 37.05 65.57
CA THR A 496 9.46 38.02 65.88
C THR A 496 10.30 38.31 64.63
N GLN A 497 10.57 39.59 64.36
CA GLN A 497 11.13 40.03 63.08
C GLN A 497 12.51 39.41 62.75
N ASN A 498 13.26 39.01 63.78
CA ASN A 498 14.58 38.39 63.65
C ASN A 498 14.54 36.93 63.13
N GLU A 499 13.44 36.19 63.34
CA GLU A 499 13.32 34.80 62.87
C GLU A 499 13.08 34.69 61.35
N ILE A 500 12.66 35.80 60.71
CA ILE A 500 12.32 35.82 59.28
C ILE A 500 13.56 36.11 58.42
N GLU A 501 14.51 36.92 58.90
CA GLU A 501 15.76 37.20 58.18
C GLU A 501 16.72 36.00 58.18
N GLU A 502 16.79 35.23 59.27
CA GLU A 502 17.69 34.07 59.37
C GLU A 502 17.22 32.88 58.51
N VAL A 503 15.90 32.67 58.36
CA VAL A 503 15.34 31.62 57.49
C VAL A 503 15.55 31.94 56.00
N HIS A 504 15.30 33.18 55.56
CA HIS A 504 15.51 33.55 54.15
C HIS A 504 16.99 33.54 53.75
N ALA A 505 17.90 33.91 54.65
CA ALA A 505 19.35 33.83 54.39
C ALA A 505 19.85 32.40 54.17
N ALA A 506 19.18 31.39 54.75
CA ALA A 506 19.50 29.98 54.52
C ALA A 506 18.96 29.46 53.17
N GLU A 507 17.72 29.80 52.82
CA GLU A 507 17.00 29.27 51.65
C GLU A 507 17.67 29.68 50.31
N ASP A 508 18.21 30.91 50.22
CA ASP A 508 18.92 31.41 49.03
C ASP A 508 20.24 30.67 48.71
N THR A 509 20.86 30.00 49.70
CA THR A 509 22.17 29.33 49.48
C THR A 509 22.06 28.00 48.75
N GLY A 510 20.99 27.22 49.01
CA GLY A 510 20.73 25.97 48.28
C GLY A 510 20.39 26.23 46.81
N SER A 511 19.58 27.26 46.56
CA SER A 511 19.20 27.78 45.24
C SER A 511 20.38 27.90 44.27
N ALA A 512 21.47 28.55 44.71
CA ALA A 512 22.65 28.76 43.88
C ALA A 512 23.44 27.46 43.60
N GLN A 513 23.46 26.52 44.55
CA GLN A 513 24.16 25.25 44.40
C GLN A 513 23.40 24.28 43.48
N ASP A 514 22.07 24.21 43.59
CA ASP A 514 21.21 23.44 42.69
C ASP A 514 21.30 23.96 41.24
N ALA A 515 21.31 25.28 41.06
CA ALA A 515 21.49 25.90 39.74
C ALA A 515 22.85 25.55 39.09
N ALA A 516 23.93 25.51 39.90
CA ALA A 516 25.26 25.12 39.41
C ALA A 516 25.33 23.63 39.02
N LEU A 517 24.69 22.74 39.78
CA LEU A 517 24.58 21.31 39.46
C LEU A 517 23.77 21.07 38.18
N LEU A 518 22.64 21.78 38.01
CA LEU A 518 21.84 21.71 36.78
C LEU A 518 22.64 22.19 35.56
N ALA A 519 23.37 23.30 35.67
CA ALA A 519 24.23 23.78 34.59
C ALA A 519 25.32 22.74 34.21
N GLN A 520 25.91 22.06 35.20
CA GLN A 520 26.91 21.01 34.97
C GLN A 520 26.32 19.80 34.21
N GLU A 521 25.13 19.33 34.59
CA GLU A 521 24.47 18.22 33.90
C GLU A 521 23.96 18.60 32.49
N LEU A 522 23.49 19.83 32.26
CA LEU A 522 23.13 20.30 30.91
C LEU A 522 24.37 20.36 29.98
N VAL A 523 25.53 20.79 30.49
CA VAL A 523 26.79 20.80 29.76
C VAL A 523 27.29 19.38 29.45
N LYS A 524 27.11 18.44 30.38
CA LYS A 524 27.40 17.01 30.18
C LYS A 524 26.49 16.41 29.11
N LEU A 525 25.17 16.64 29.17
CA LEU A 525 24.21 16.15 28.19
C LEU A 525 24.50 16.71 26.78
N TYR A 526 24.87 17.99 26.66
CA TYR A 526 25.34 18.58 25.40
C TYR A 526 26.58 17.86 24.86
N ARG A 527 27.60 17.63 25.70
CA ARG A 527 28.86 16.97 25.32
C ARG A 527 28.70 15.48 25.01
N GLU A 528 27.72 14.81 25.60
CA GLU A 528 27.49 13.39 25.38
C GLU A 528 26.52 13.14 24.21
N TYR A 529 25.53 14.00 23.95
CA TYR A 529 24.45 13.70 22.99
C TYR A 529 24.34 14.66 21.79
N ILE A 530 24.92 15.86 21.85
CA ILE A 530 24.69 16.93 20.86
C ILE A 530 25.95 17.28 20.05
N ILE A 531 27.13 17.23 20.66
CA ILE A 531 28.38 17.59 19.98
C ILE A 531 28.66 16.62 18.80
N PRO A 532 29.06 17.13 17.62
CA PRO A 532 29.43 16.28 16.49
C PRO A 532 30.54 15.28 16.84
N TYR A 533 30.42 14.06 16.33
CA TYR A 533 31.31 12.92 16.55
C TYR A 533 31.30 12.36 17.99
N SER A 534 30.28 12.69 18.81
CA SER A 534 30.05 11.95 20.05
C SER A 534 29.71 10.47 19.77
N PRO A 535 30.16 9.51 20.59
CA PRO A 535 29.68 8.12 20.50
C PRO A 535 28.15 7.99 20.63
N ASN A 536 27.50 8.91 21.36
CA ASN A 536 26.05 8.93 21.58
C ASN A 536 25.35 10.07 20.80
N GLU A 537 25.96 10.56 19.70
CA GLU A 537 25.42 11.68 18.90
C GLU A 537 23.98 11.43 18.42
N LEU A 538 23.07 12.33 18.79
CA LEU A 538 21.66 12.24 18.42
C LEU A 538 21.40 12.81 17.02
N ASN A 539 20.58 12.08 16.27
CA ASN A 539 20.19 12.37 14.89
C ASN A 539 19.13 13.50 14.79
N ILE A 540 19.43 14.66 15.37
CA ILE A 540 18.62 15.89 15.28
C ILE A 540 18.99 16.72 14.04
N THR A 541 18.13 17.65 13.65
CA THR A 541 18.35 18.55 12.51
C THR A 541 19.50 19.53 12.75
N CYS A 542 20.11 20.01 11.66
CA CYS A 542 21.21 20.98 11.70
C CYS A 542 20.79 22.24 12.48
N ASN A 543 19.62 22.81 12.18
CA ASN A 543 19.08 23.98 12.85
C ASN A 543 18.90 23.78 14.37
N CYS A 544 18.40 22.60 14.79
CA CYS A 544 18.23 22.28 16.20
C CYS A 544 19.58 22.16 16.91
N ARG A 545 20.56 21.53 16.25
CA ARG A 545 21.94 21.41 16.76
C ARG A 545 22.64 22.77 16.85
N GLU A 546 22.53 23.61 15.82
CA GLU A 546 23.12 24.95 15.78
C GLU A 546 22.58 25.86 16.90
N ALA A 547 21.28 25.78 17.21
CA ALA A 547 20.69 26.51 18.34
C ALA A 547 21.29 26.05 19.69
N LEU A 548 21.48 24.75 19.88
CA LEU A 548 22.12 24.20 21.10
C LEU A 548 23.63 24.53 21.18
N VAL A 549 24.34 24.52 20.05
CA VAL A 549 25.74 24.97 19.97
C VAL A 549 25.85 26.44 20.37
N GLN A 550 24.98 27.30 19.81
CA GLN A 550 24.96 28.72 20.12
C GLN A 550 24.58 29.01 21.59
N ALA A 551 23.68 28.22 22.17
CA ALA A 551 23.35 28.31 23.60
C ALA A 551 24.52 27.84 24.49
N TYR A 552 25.28 26.82 24.07
CA TYR A 552 26.48 26.37 24.76
C TYR A 552 27.62 27.40 24.71
N GLU A 553 27.93 27.94 23.54
CA GLU A 553 28.98 28.96 23.33
C GLU A 553 28.72 30.27 24.10
N GLN A 554 27.46 30.57 24.42
CA GLN A 554 27.07 31.74 25.21
C GLN A 554 26.98 31.46 26.73
N GLU A 555 27.30 30.24 27.19
CA GLU A 555 27.09 29.78 28.58
C GLU A 555 25.62 29.91 29.03
N ARG A 556 24.67 29.70 28.09
CA ARG A 556 23.22 29.89 28.25
C ARG A 556 22.39 28.62 27.99
N LEU A 557 22.96 27.43 28.22
CA LEU A 557 22.17 26.20 28.19
C LEU A 557 21.13 26.21 29.32
N THR A 558 19.86 26.33 28.93
CA THR A 558 18.69 26.11 29.80
C THR A 558 18.02 24.79 29.46
N PHE A 559 17.14 24.27 30.33
CA PHE A 559 16.31 23.11 30.00
C PHE A 559 15.49 23.34 28.71
N GLU A 560 14.90 24.53 28.57
CA GLU A 560 14.11 24.93 27.38
C GLU A 560 14.93 24.89 26.08
N SER A 561 16.26 25.06 26.16
CA SER A 561 17.15 24.97 24.99
C SER A 561 17.12 23.58 24.34
N PHE A 562 16.81 22.53 25.10
CA PHE A 562 16.75 21.14 24.64
C PHE A 562 15.35 20.69 24.20
N GLU A 563 14.29 21.46 24.44
CA GLU A 563 12.92 21.09 24.03
C GLU A 563 12.76 20.80 22.53
N PRO A 564 13.35 21.59 21.59
CA PRO A 564 13.31 21.27 20.16
C PRO A 564 13.96 19.91 19.85
N ALA A 565 15.09 19.60 20.50
CA ALA A 565 15.77 18.32 20.34
C ALA A 565 14.91 17.18 20.90
N ARG A 566 14.36 17.33 22.12
CA ARG A 566 13.45 16.37 22.75
C ARG A 566 12.28 16.03 21.83
N TYR A 567 11.67 17.03 21.21
CA TYR A 567 10.57 16.84 20.26
C TYR A 567 11.00 16.06 19.01
N GLU A 568 12.12 16.43 18.38
CA GLU A 568 12.65 15.72 17.20
C GLU A 568 13.02 14.27 17.51
N ILE A 569 13.66 14.01 18.66
CA ILE A 569 14.03 12.65 19.11
C ILE A 569 12.78 11.80 19.31
N LEU A 570 11.79 12.30 20.05
CA LEU A 570 10.51 11.60 20.27
C LEU A 570 9.78 11.33 18.95
N GLN A 571 9.78 12.29 18.01
CA GLN A 571 9.22 12.11 16.68
C GLN A 571 9.98 11.05 15.88
N LEU A 572 11.31 11.01 15.93
CA LEU A 572 12.14 10.03 15.23
C LEU A 572 11.98 8.62 15.80
N VAL A 573 11.94 8.48 17.13
CA VAL A 573 11.60 7.23 17.82
C VAL A 573 10.22 6.77 17.39
N PHE A 574 9.20 7.64 17.41
CA PHE A 574 7.84 7.30 17.03
C PHE A 574 7.69 6.92 15.54
N GLN A 575 8.45 7.56 14.65
CA GLN A 575 8.39 7.28 13.20
C GLN A 575 9.22 6.07 12.77
N ASN A 576 10.37 5.80 13.41
CA ASN A 576 11.36 4.84 12.91
C ASN A 576 11.56 3.63 13.82
N THR A 577 11.72 3.85 15.13
CA THR A 577 12.02 2.78 16.10
C THR A 577 10.74 2.07 16.51
N TRP A 578 9.71 2.84 16.87
CA TRP A 578 8.41 2.34 17.31
C TRP A 578 7.78 1.36 16.30
N PRO A 579 7.68 1.66 14.98
CA PRO A 579 7.09 0.71 14.03
C PRO A 579 8.02 -0.45 13.66
N ARG A 580 9.24 -0.53 14.22
CA ARG A 580 10.12 -1.72 14.12
C ARG A 580 9.97 -2.60 15.35
N MET A 581 9.93 -2.01 16.55
CA MET A 581 9.69 -2.70 17.82
C MET A 581 8.39 -3.52 17.78
N LEU A 582 7.30 -2.87 17.34
CA LEU A 582 6.00 -3.52 17.11
C LEU A 582 6.00 -4.57 15.97
N ARG A 583 7.10 -4.74 15.23
CA ARG A 583 7.29 -5.79 14.22
C ARG A 583 8.32 -6.85 14.62
N SER A 584 9.05 -6.66 15.72
CA SER A 584 9.84 -7.71 16.37
C SER A 584 9.01 -8.50 17.37
N GLU A 585 8.12 -7.86 18.14
CA GLU A 585 7.21 -8.54 19.07
C GLU A 585 6.07 -9.32 18.38
N LEU A 586 5.84 -9.07 17.09
CA LEU A 586 4.90 -9.82 16.23
C LEU A 586 5.58 -10.97 15.46
N ARG A 587 6.67 -11.54 15.97
CA ARG A 587 7.40 -12.68 15.39
C ARG A 587 7.72 -13.74 16.43
#